data_AF-A0A916HTS6-F1
#
_entry.id   AF-A0A916HTS6-F1
#
_cell.length_a   1.000
_cell.length_b   1.000
_cell.length_c   1.000
_cell.angle_alpha   90.00
_cell.angle_beta   90.00
_cell.angle_gamma   90.00
#
_symmetry.space_group_name_H-M   'P 1'
#
loop_
_entity.id
_entity.type
_entity.pdbx_description
1 polymer ?
#
loop_
_entity_poly.entity_id
_entity_poly.type
_entity_poly.pdbx_seq_one_letter_code
_entity_poly.pdbx_strand_id
1 'polypeptide(L)'
;MKSYNNKNWKAFRDEVIRLDGGACAVCGRTLADGVILQVHHKQYLQGFKPWEYPSELCETLCKGCHASEHGKIPPKFGWEHIGYDDLGDLTGTCECCGNNIRYVFLVQHEKWGAMEVGEVCCDNLTSTQAASGLMESRRRYARRLKTFIGSIRWKIAASGIHHLVQDKVHIEIVPQNNEFKLRVNNKMGKMMFKTILDAKIKSFELIESGELGDYVKRQNQKYRDYIDKSRFY
;
A
#
# COMPACT_ATOMS: atom_id res chain seq x y z
N MET A 1 20.26 -29.70 32.89
CA MET A 1 20.19 -28.82 34.08
C MET A 1 20.07 -27.38 33.60
N LYS A 2 18.99 -26.66 33.93
CA LYS A 2 18.70 -25.32 33.36
C LYS A 2 19.80 -24.32 33.77
N SER A 3 20.59 -23.89 32.80
CA SER A 3 21.82 -23.06 32.90
C SER A 3 21.64 -21.69 33.57
N TYR A 4 20.40 -21.21 33.75
CA TYR A 4 20.11 -19.81 34.07
C TYR A 4 20.47 -19.37 35.50
N ASN A 5 20.62 -20.31 36.45
CA ASN A 5 21.00 -20.02 37.85
C ASN A 5 22.53 -20.09 38.08
N ASN A 6 23.32 -20.28 37.03
CA ASN A 6 24.77 -20.32 37.14
C ASN A 6 25.32 -18.91 37.38
N LYS A 7 26.14 -18.74 38.42
CA LYS A 7 26.75 -17.44 38.76
C LYS A 7 27.63 -16.88 37.63
N ASN A 8 28.34 -17.75 36.91
CA ASN A 8 29.18 -17.35 35.78
C ASN A 8 28.32 -16.86 34.61
N TRP A 9 27.20 -17.54 34.33
CA TRP A 9 26.25 -17.07 33.33
C TRP A 9 25.67 -15.69 33.68
N LYS A 10 25.32 -15.47 34.95
CA LYS A 10 24.78 -14.18 35.38
C LYS A 10 25.81 -13.06 35.22
N ALA A 11 27.04 -13.28 35.67
CA ALA A 11 28.13 -12.30 35.54
C ALA A 11 28.42 -11.98 34.06
N PHE A 12 28.57 -13.01 33.23
CA PHE A 12 28.79 -12.86 31.79
C PHE A 12 27.64 -12.13 31.09
N ARG A 13 26.40 -12.51 31.41
CA ARG A 13 25.20 -11.84 30.88
C ARG A 13 25.21 -10.35 31.21
N ASP A 14 25.47 -10.00 32.47
CA ASP A 14 25.46 -8.61 32.92
C ASP A 14 26.62 -7.81 32.32
N GLU A 15 27.75 -8.45 32.00
CA GLU A 15 28.87 -7.86 31.25
C GLU A 15 28.48 -7.54 29.81
N VAL A 16 27.99 -8.52 29.04
CA VAL A 16 27.58 -8.32 27.63
C VAL A 16 26.51 -7.24 27.52
N ILE A 17 25.49 -7.27 28.38
CA ILE A 17 24.44 -6.24 28.40
C ILE A 17 25.01 -4.86 28.66
N ARG A 18 26.03 -4.74 29.52
CA ARG A 18 26.67 -3.45 29.81
C ARG A 18 27.52 -2.96 28.64
N LEU A 19 28.24 -3.86 27.98
CA LEU A 19 29.03 -3.54 26.78
C LEU A 19 28.13 -3.04 25.64
N ASP A 20 26.93 -3.60 25.51
CA ASP A 20 25.93 -3.17 24.51
C ASP A 20 25.07 -1.98 24.97
N GLY A 21 25.47 -1.29 26.05
CA GLY A 21 24.79 -0.08 26.53
C GLY A 21 23.43 -0.31 27.17
N GLY A 22 23.10 -1.54 27.57
CA GLY A 22 21.84 -1.87 28.23
C GLY A 22 20.61 -1.84 27.31
N ALA A 23 20.82 -1.99 26.00
CA ALA A 23 19.78 -1.93 24.99
C ALA A 23 19.81 -3.15 24.08
N CYS A 24 18.66 -3.47 23.48
CA CYS A 24 18.58 -4.44 22.40
C CYS A 24 19.30 -3.92 21.15
N ALA A 25 20.30 -4.64 20.64
CA ALA A 25 21.08 -4.27 19.45
C ALA A 25 20.20 -4.12 18.18
N VAL A 26 19.06 -4.79 18.14
CA VAL A 26 18.14 -4.82 16.99
C VAL A 26 17.07 -3.72 17.08
N CYS A 27 16.42 -3.53 18.23
CA CYS A 27 15.27 -2.60 18.35
C CYS A 27 15.49 -1.41 19.29
N GLY A 28 16.67 -1.27 19.89
CA GLY A 28 17.02 -0.18 20.81
C GLY A 28 16.33 -0.21 22.18
N ARG A 29 15.26 -1.01 22.36
CA ARG A 29 14.53 -1.08 23.64
C ARG A 29 15.39 -1.57 24.79
N THR A 30 15.15 -0.98 25.95
CA THR A 30 15.88 -1.15 27.22
C THR A 30 14.96 -1.76 28.29
N LEU A 31 15.50 -2.04 29.48
CA LEU A 31 14.69 -2.47 30.62
C LEU A 31 13.59 -1.46 30.99
N ALA A 32 13.81 -0.15 30.76
CA ALA A 32 12.82 0.89 31.03
C ALA A 32 11.59 0.77 30.12
N ASP A 33 11.75 0.20 28.91
CA ASP A 33 10.66 -0.13 27.99
C ASP A 33 9.92 -1.43 28.36
N GLY A 34 10.24 -2.04 29.52
CA GLY A 34 9.63 -3.26 30.01
C GLY A 34 10.05 -4.53 29.29
N VAL A 35 11.10 -4.50 28.46
CA VAL A 35 11.59 -5.70 27.77
C VAL A 35 12.56 -6.50 28.63
N ILE A 36 12.61 -7.82 28.40
CA ILE A 36 13.64 -8.68 28.99
C ILE A 36 14.81 -8.78 28.01
N LEU A 37 16.00 -8.36 28.44
CA LEU A 37 17.24 -8.49 27.70
C LEU A 37 17.89 -9.87 27.91
N GLN A 38 18.45 -10.42 26.84
CA GLN A 38 19.09 -11.73 26.79
C GLN A 38 20.36 -11.61 25.95
N VAL A 39 21.35 -12.44 26.27
CA VAL A 39 22.52 -12.60 25.41
C VAL A 39 22.18 -13.59 24.30
N HIS A 40 22.37 -13.17 23.07
CA HIS A 40 22.36 -14.00 21.88
C HIS A 40 23.80 -14.36 21.50
N HIS A 41 24.04 -15.64 21.23
CA HIS A 41 25.29 -16.14 20.70
C HIS A 41 25.21 -16.18 19.17
N LYS A 42 25.97 -15.31 18.49
CA LYS A 42 25.92 -15.15 17.02
C LYS A 42 26.44 -16.38 16.27
N GLN A 43 27.28 -17.16 16.92
CA GLN A 43 27.88 -18.39 16.39
C GLN A 43 27.95 -19.42 17.51
N TYR A 44 27.85 -20.71 17.16
CA TYR A 44 28.04 -21.80 18.11
C TYR A 44 29.49 -22.32 18.04
N LEU A 45 30.22 -22.22 19.15
CA LEU A 45 31.56 -22.78 19.32
C LEU A 45 31.49 -24.10 20.09
N GLN A 46 32.06 -25.16 19.52
CA GLN A 46 32.01 -26.50 20.12
C GLN A 46 32.83 -26.56 21.42
N GLY A 47 32.27 -27.16 22.46
CA GLY A 47 32.93 -27.33 23.76
C GLY A 47 32.85 -26.12 24.71
N PHE A 48 32.36 -24.98 24.23
CA PHE A 48 32.21 -23.77 25.04
C PHE A 48 30.92 -23.81 25.85
N LYS A 49 31.02 -23.50 27.15
CA LYS A 49 29.86 -23.18 27.97
C LYS A 49 29.31 -21.80 27.57
N PRO A 50 28.03 -21.49 27.82
CA PRO A 50 27.42 -20.22 27.39
C PRO A 50 28.14 -18.94 27.86
N TRP A 51 28.88 -18.99 28.98
CA TRP A 51 29.65 -17.86 29.53
C TRP A 51 31.15 -17.91 29.20
N GLU A 52 31.59 -18.87 28.39
CA GLU A 52 32.98 -18.98 27.95
C GLU A 52 33.18 -18.34 26.56
N TYR A 53 32.10 -17.85 25.93
CA TYR A 53 32.15 -17.20 24.62
C TYR A 53 32.83 -15.82 24.72
N PRO A 54 33.66 -15.44 23.72
CA PRO A 54 34.07 -14.05 23.55
C PRO A 54 32.86 -13.12 23.46
N SER A 55 32.91 -11.97 24.14
CA SER A 55 31.82 -10.98 24.09
C SER A 55 31.58 -10.44 22.68
N GLU A 56 32.61 -10.38 21.84
CA GLU A 56 32.51 -10.03 20.41
C GLU A 56 31.61 -10.99 19.59
N LEU A 57 31.43 -12.23 20.04
CA LEU A 57 30.53 -13.22 19.42
C LEU A 57 29.15 -13.23 20.08
N CYS A 58 28.91 -12.30 20.99
CA CYS A 58 27.65 -12.13 21.68
C CYS A 58 27.04 -10.79 21.30
N GLU A 59 25.73 -10.68 21.52
CA GLU A 59 25.01 -9.41 21.47
C GLU A 59 23.79 -9.46 22.39
N THR A 60 23.35 -8.30 22.82
CA THR A 60 22.18 -8.13 23.67
C THR A 60 20.94 -7.95 22.84
N LEU A 61 20.00 -8.90 22.94
CA LEU A 61 18.71 -8.83 22.28
C LEU A 61 17.57 -8.86 23.31
N CYS A 62 16.48 -8.15 23.02
CA CYS A 62 15.24 -8.37 23.74
C CYS A 62 14.66 -9.76 23.42
N LYS A 63 13.88 -10.36 24.32
CA LYS A 63 13.24 -11.68 24.13
C LYS A 63 12.56 -11.85 22.76
N GLY A 64 11.94 -10.79 22.24
CA GLY A 64 11.29 -10.81 20.92
C GLY A 64 12.29 -10.90 19.77
N CYS A 65 13.25 -9.98 19.70
CA CYS A 65 14.30 -10.00 18.67
C CYS A 65 15.13 -11.28 18.74
N HIS A 66 15.42 -11.76 19.95
CA HIS A 66 16.13 -13.01 20.14
C HIS A 66 15.38 -14.23 19.59
N ALA A 67 14.06 -14.29 19.81
CA ALA A 67 13.22 -15.34 19.21
C ALA A 67 13.18 -15.23 17.67
N SER A 68 13.18 -14.01 17.13
CA SER A 68 13.21 -13.76 15.69
C SER A 68 14.53 -14.19 15.04
N GLU A 69 15.68 -13.91 15.64
CA GLU A 69 16.98 -14.37 15.12
C GLU A 69 17.09 -15.90 15.11
N HIS A 70 16.39 -16.57 16.02
CA HIS A 70 16.25 -18.03 16.02
C HIS A 70 15.11 -18.56 15.14
N GLY A 71 14.47 -17.73 14.33
CA GLY A 71 13.39 -18.14 13.43
C GLY A 71 12.13 -18.66 14.14
N LYS A 72 11.94 -18.31 15.42
CA LYS A 72 10.78 -18.77 16.21
C LYS A 72 9.55 -17.89 16.02
N ILE A 73 9.75 -16.62 15.70
CA ILE A 73 8.70 -15.65 15.40
C ILE A 73 9.15 -14.75 14.23
N PRO A 74 8.22 -14.14 13.49
CA PRO A 74 8.58 -13.25 12.39
C PRO A 74 9.40 -12.04 12.86
N PRO A 75 10.35 -11.55 12.05
CA PRO A 75 11.00 -10.26 12.25
C PRO A 75 10.00 -9.12 12.38
N LYS A 76 10.34 -8.11 13.18
CA LYS A 76 9.47 -6.94 13.38
C LYS A 76 9.59 -5.86 12.31
N PHE A 77 10.67 -5.88 11.55
CA PHE A 77 11.03 -4.88 10.56
C PHE A 77 11.92 -5.53 9.48
N GLY A 78 12.27 -4.77 8.44
CA GLY A 78 13.07 -5.27 7.32
C GLY A 78 12.23 -6.00 6.27
N TRP A 79 10.92 -5.79 6.27
CA TRP A 79 10.03 -6.37 5.28
C TRP A 79 9.87 -5.47 4.08
N GLU A 80 9.69 -6.07 2.91
CA GLU A 80 9.37 -5.40 1.67
C GLU A 80 7.93 -5.72 1.26
N HIS A 81 7.16 -4.71 0.86
CA HIS A 81 5.84 -4.90 0.27
C HIS A 81 5.97 -5.21 -1.22
N ILE A 82 5.46 -6.38 -1.63
CA ILE A 82 5.66 -6.92 -2.98
C ILE A 82 4.36 -7.19 -3.74
N GLY A 83 3.20 -7.11 -3.09
CA GLY A 83 1.92 -7.40 -3.76
C GLY A 83 0.70 -7.01 -2.94
N TYR A 84 -0.43 -6.90 -3.65
CA TYR A 84 -1.73 -6.54 -3.08
C TYR A 84 -2.84 -7.36 -3.74
N ASP A 85 -3.83 -7.77 -2.96
CA ASP A 85 -5.07 -8.38 -3.45
C ASP A 85 -6.30 -7.87 -2.68
N ASP A 86 -7.48 -7.95 -3.30
CA ASP A 86 -8.78 -7.67 -2.69
C ASP A 86 -9.66 -8.93 -2.78
N LEU A 87 -9.86 -9.60 -1.64
CA LEU A 87 -10.67 -10.81 -1.54
C LEU A 87 -12.17 -10.55 -1.78
N GLY A 88 -12.59 -9.29 -1.88
CA GLY A 88 -13.96 -8.87 -2.07
C GLY A 88 -14.79 -8.84 -0.77
N ASP A 89 -14.43 -9.67 0.22
CA ASP A 89 -15.06 -9.76 1.54
C ASP A 89 -14.03 -10.03 2.65
N LEU A 90 -14.45 -9.97 3.92
CA LEU A 90 -13.62 -10.13 5.12
C LEU A 90 -13.34 -11.61 5.43
N THR A 91 -12.81 -12.35 4.46
CA THR A 91 -12.61 -13.81 4.52
C THR A 91 -11.16 -14.24 4.71
N GLY A 92 -10.19 -13.36 4.47
CA GLY A 92 -8.76 -13.63 4.70
C GLY A 92 -8.40 -13.55 6.17
N THR A 93 -7.22 -14.05 6.52
CA THR A 93 -6.66 -13.96 7.88
C THR A 93 -5.23 -13.41 7.80
N CYS A 94 -4.93 -12.36 8.57
CA CYS A 94 -3.59 -11.77 8.62
C CYS A 94 -2.61 -12.73 9.31
N GLU A 95 -1.56 -13.16 8.62
CA GLU A 95 -0.55 -14.06 9.18
C GLU A 95 0.26 -13.44 10.33
N CYS A 96 0.31 -12.10 10.42
CA CYS A 96 1.04 -11.40 11.47
C CYS A 96 0.26 -11.27 12.79
N CYS A 97 -1.07 -11.05 12.74
CA CYS A 97 -1.87 -10.73 13.93
C CYS A 97 -3.11 -11.61 14.13
N GLY A 98 -3.46 -12.44 13.15
CA GLY A 98 -4.62 -13.34 13.20
C GLY A 98 -5.98 -12.69 12.97
N ASN A 99 -6.04 -11.38 12.73
CA ASN A 99 -7.31 -10.70 12.44
C ASN A 99 -7.82 -11.06 11.04
N ASN A 100 -9.14 -11.11 10.89
CA ASN A 100 -9.75 -11.25 9.57
C ASN A 100 -9.49 -10.01 8.72
N ILE A 101 -9.19 -10.20 7.43
CA ILE A 101 -8.84 -9.16 6.48
C ILE A 101 -9.56 -9.38 5.15
N ARG A 102 -9.86 -8.28 4.47
CA ARG A 102 -10.36 -8.27 3.08
C ARG A 102 -9.24 -7.93 2.10
N TYR A 103 -8.45 -6.93 2.46
CA TYR A 103 -7.33 -6.44 1.67
C TYR A 103 -6.07 -7.14 2.14
N VAL A 104 -5.48 -7.91 1.23
CA VAL A 104 -4.27 -8.69 1.47
C VAL A 104 -3.08 -7.92 0.92
N PHE A 105 -2.05 -7.77 1.75
CA PHE A 105 -0.77 -7.21 1.37
C PHE A 105 0.28 -8.30 1.52
N LEU A 106 0.93 -8.63 0.41
CA LEU A 106 2.02 -9.59 0.39
C LEU A 106 3.32 -8.87 0.77
N VAL A 107 3.94 -9.32 1.86
CA VAL A 107 5.23 -8.81 2.33
C VAL A 107 6.27 -9.93 2.33
N GLN A 108 7.55 -9.58 2.13
CA GLN A 108 8.65 -10.54 2.11
C GLN A 108 9.81 -10.07 2.99
N HIS A 109 10.50 -11.01 3.65
CA HIS A 109 11.72 -10.77 4.40
C HIS A 109 12.76 -11.86 4.10
N GLU A 110 14.02 -11.47 3.91
CA GLU A 110 15.13 -12.37 3.52
C GLU A 110 15.26 -13.61 4.42
N LYS A 111 15.21 -13.42 5.75
CA LYS A 111 15.33 -14.49 6.74
C LYS A 111 14.03 -15.26 7.06
N TRP A 112 12.87 -14.87 6.53
CA TRP A 112 11.57 -15.47 6.91
C TRP A 112 10.75 -16.01 5.73
N GLY A 113 10.87 -15.38 4.56
CA GLY A 113 10.00 -15.64 3.42
C GLY A 113 8.86 -14.63 3.31
N ALA A 114 7.79 -15.02 2.63
CA ALA A 114 6.64 -14.16 2.38
C ALA A 114 5.52 -14.40 3.42
N MET A 115 4.69 -13.38 3.64
CA MET A 115 3.47 -13.45 4.43
C MET A 115 2.36 -12.59 3.81
N GLU A 116 1.12 -13.03 3.97
CA GLU A 116 -0.09 -12.28 3.69
C GLU A 116 -0.58 -11.56 4.94
N VAL A 117 -0.61 -10.22 4.89
CA VAL A 117 -0.95 -9.41 6.05
C VAL A 117 -1.98 -8.32 5.72
N GLY A 118 -2.65 -7.80 6.75
CA GLY A 118 -3.56 -6.67 6.60
C GLY A 118 -2.85 -5.32 6.52
N GLU A 119 -3.62 -4.28 6.19
CA GLU A 119 -3.16 -2.88 5.98
C GLU A 119 -2.18 -2.40 7.07
N VAL A 120 -2.59 -2.48 8.34
CA VAL A 120 -1.80 -1.99 9.48
C VAL A 120 -0.52 -2.82 9.68
N CYS A 121 -0.59 -4.14 9.46
CA CYS A 121 0.57 -5.01 9.63
C CYS A 121 1.59 -4.78 8.52
N CYS A 122 1.15 -4.57 7.28
CA CYS A 122 2.04 -4.24 6.16
C CYS A 122 2.84 -2.96 6.44
N ASP A 123 2.17 -1.88 6.84
CA ASP A 123 2.82 -0.61 7.13
C ASP A 123 3.83 -0.73 8.29
N ASN A 124 3.46 -1.46 9.35
CA ASN A 124 4.35 -1.68 10.49
C ASN A 124 5.58 -2.52 10.13
N LEU A 125 5.39 -3.65 9.43
CA LEU A 125 6.46 -4.57 9.07
C LEU A 125 7.45 -3.93 8.08
N THR A 126 6.93 -3.16 7.13
CA THR A 126 7.75 -2.45 6.13
C THR A 126 8.31 -1.12 6.64
N SER A 127 7.77 -0.62 7.76
CA SER A 127 8.05 0.75 8.25
C SER A 127 7.73 1.82 7.19
N THR A 128 6.65 1.62 6.44
CA THR A 128 6.17 2.54 5.39
C THR A 128 4.67 2.80 5.52
N GLN A 129 4.12 3.59 4.58
CA GLN A 129 2.67 3.78 4.41
C GLN A 129 2.19 3.16 3.08
N ALA A 130 2.89 2.14 2.58
CA ALA A 130 2.56 1.54 1.28
C ALA A 130 1.12 1.02 1.23
N ALA A 131 0.66 0.37 2.30
CA ALA A 131 -0.68 -0.19 2.34
C ALA A 131 -1.74 0.87 2.58
N SER A 132 -1.59 1.68 3.64
CA SER A 132 -2.56 2.75 3.94
C SER A 132 -2.66 3.77 2.81
N GLY A 133 -1.54 4.13 2.16
CA GLY A 133 -1.51 5.01 1.01
C GLY A 133 -2.27 4.47 -0.20
N LEU A 134 -2.09 3.17 -0.52
CA LEU A 134 -2.86 2.50 -1.57
C LEU A 134 -4.35 2.50 -1.25
N MET A 135 -4.72 2.14 -0.03
CA MET A 135 -6.12 2.07 0.40
C MET A 135 -6.78 3.45 0.40
N GLU A 136 -6.09 4.48 0.89
CA GLU A 136 -6.60 5.84 0.87
C GLU A 136 -6.79 6.34 -0.57
N SER A 137 -5.85 6.06 -1.47
CA SER A 137 -5.97 6.40 -2.89
C SER A 137 -7.21 5.75 -3.52
N ARG A 138 -7.43 4.45 -3.26
CA ARG A 138 -8.63 3.71 -3.71
C ARG A 138 -9.92 4.29 -3.14
N ARG A 139 -9.97 4.59 -1.84
CA ARG A 139 -11.13 5.23 -1.18
C ARG A 139 -11.42 6.61 -1.79
N ARG A 140 -10.37 7.41 -2.06
CA ARG A 140 -10.49 8.72 -2.73
C ARG A 140 -11.05 8.58 -4.14
N TYR A 141 -10.54 7.65 -4.93
CA TYR A 141 -11.06 7.35 -6.27
C TYR A 141 -12.54 6.95 -6.23
N ALA A 142 -12.90 5.98 -5.39
CA ALA A 142 -14.28 5.51 -5.26
C ALA A 142 -15.25 6.62 -4.83
N ARG A 143 -14.83 7.49 -3.90
CA ARG A 143 -15.61 8.66 -3.48
C ARG A 143 -15.80 9.66 -4.62
N ARG A 144 -14.74 9.95 -5.38
CA ARG A 144 -14.84 10.85 -6.55
C ARG A 144 -15.76 10.27 -7.62
N LEU A 145 -15.65 8.98 -7.94
CA LEU A 145 -16.51 8.28 -8.87
C LEU A 145 -17.99 8.38 -8.46
N LYS A 146 -18.30 8.02 -7.20
CA LYS A 146 -19.68 8.11 -6.67
C LYS A 146 -20.22 9.54 -6.74
N THR A 147 -19.41 10.51 -6.35
CA THR A 147 -19.78 11.94 -6.38
C THR A 147 -20.01 12.43 -7.80
N PHE A 148 -19.18 12.03 -8.75
CA PHE A 148 -19.29 12.39 -10.16
C PHE A 148 -20.56 11.83 -10.79
N ILE A 149 -20.85 10.53 -10.58
CA ILE A 149 -22.03 9.87 -11.15
C ILE A 149 -23.32 10.49 -10.61
N GLY A 150 -23.38 10.72 -9.30
CA GLY A 150 -24.54 11.27 -8.59
C GLY A 150 -24.63 12.80 -8.60
N SER A 151 -23.74 13.49 -9.31
CA SER A 151 -23.68 14.95 -9.26
C SER A 151 -24.94 15.60 -9.86
N ILE A 152 -25.52 16.57 -9.14
CA ILE A 152 -26.63 17.43 -9.62
C ILE A 152 -26.25 18.34 -10.80
N ARG A 153 -24.95 18.40 -11.12
CA ARG A 153 -24.42 19.11 -12.29
C ARG A 153 -24.74 18.37 -13.60
N TRP A 154 -24.99 17.06 -13.54
CA TRP A 154 -25.56 16.35 -14.67
C TRP A 154 -26.96 16.90 -14.95
N LYS A 155 -27.14 17.51 -16.11
CA LYS A 155 -28.44 17.98 -16.59
C LYS A 155 -28.97 17.03 -17.65
N ILE A 156 -30.29 16.94 -17.76
CA ILE A 156 -30.97 16.05 -18.71
C ILE A 156 -31.79 16.95 -19.64
N ALA A 157 -31.53 16.86 -20.94
CA ALA A 157 -32.32 17.55 -21.94
C ALA A 157 -33.62 16.76 -22.22
N ALA A 158 -34.63 17.43 -22.79
CA ALA A 158 -35.90 16.78 -23.18
C ALA A 158 -35.69 15.60 -24.16
N SER A 159 -34.61 15.61 -24.94
CA SER A 159 -34.19 14.52 -25.83
C SER A 159 -33.60 13.30 -25.12
N GLY A 160 -33.49 13.31 -23.79
CA GLY A 160 -32.86 12.25 -23.01
C GLY A 160 -31.33 12.34 -22.96
N ILE A 161 -30.72 13.39 -23.53
CA ILE A 161 -29.26 13.59 -23.47
C ILE A 161 -28.87 14.04 -22.06
N HIS A 162 -27.99 13.28 -21.42
CA HIS A 162 -27.36 13.70 -20.16
C HIS A 162 -26.10 14.49 -20.49
N HIS A 163 -25.91 15.66 -19.89
CA HIS A 163 -24.73 16.47 -20.13
C HIS A 163 -24.14 17.08 -18.86
N LEU A 164 -22.83 17.28 -18.89
CA LEU A 164 -22.03 17.86 -17.82
C LEU A 164 -20.96 18.76 -18.45
N VAL A 165 -20.87 20.00 -17.96
CA VAL A 165 -19.75 20.89 -18.26
C VAL A 165 -18.81 20.89 -17.07
N GLN A 166 -17.54 20.56 -17.29
CA GLN A 166 -16.47 20.67 -16.32
C GLN A 166 -15.27 21.35 -16.98
N ASP A 167 -14.91 22.52 -16.46
CA ASP A 167 -13.91 23.43 -17.04
C ASP A 167 -14.16 23.69 -18.54
N LYS A 168 -13.26 23.23 -19.42
CA LYS A 168 -13.35 23.39 -20.88
C LYS A 168 -13.85 22.11 -21.59
N VAL A 169 -14.36 21.16 -20.83
CA VAL A 169 -14.83 19.86 -21.34
C VAL A 169 -16.35 19.80 -21.18
N HIS A 170 -17.04 19.76 -22.31
CA HIS A 170 -18.46 19.46 -22.40
C HIS A 170 -18.62 17.98 -22.73
N ILE A 171 -19.24 17.24 -21.81
CA ILE A 171 -19.50 15.81 -21.93
C ILE A 171 -20.99 15.61 -22.10
N GLU A 172 -21.38 14.86 -23.12
CA GLU A 172 -22.76 14.49 -23.40
C GLU A 172 -22.86 12.97 -23.56
N ILE A 173 -23.86 12.37 -22.95
CA ILE A 173 -24.25 10.97 -23.14
C ILE A 173 -25.51 11.00 -24.00
N VAL A 174 -25.36 10.58 -25.25
CA VAL A 174 -26.37 10.68 -26.29
C VAL A 174 -27.03 9.31 -26.51
N PRO A 175 -28.36 9.19 -26.38
CA PRO A 175 -29.06 7.95 -26.69
C PRO A 175 -29.02 7.66 -28.20
N GLN A 176 -28.71 6.42 -28.58
CA GLN A 176 -28.68 5.95 -29.97
C GLN A 176 -29.01 4.45 -30.03
N ASN A 177 -30.07 4.08 -30.76
CA ASN A 177 -30.46 2.67 -31.01
C ASN A 177 -30.55 1.80 -29.74
N ASN A 178 -31.23 2.29 -28.69
CA ASN A 178 -31.34 1.66 -27.37
C ASN A 178 -30.03 1.52 -26.57
N GLU A 179 -28.97 2.15 -27.03
CA GLU A 179 -27.69 2.25 -26.34
C GLU A 179 -27.30 3.73 -26.16
N PHE A 180 -26.11 3.99 -25.64
CA PHE A 180 -25.59 5.34 -25.39
C PHE A 180 -24.20 5.52 -26.00
N LYS A 181 -23.93 6.73 -26.50
CA LYS A 181 -22.58 7.16 -26.90
C LYS A 181 -22.13 8.38 -26.12
N LEU A 182 -20.82 8.50 -25.95
CA LEU A 182 -20.20 9.71 -25.42
C LEU A 182 -19.90 10.68 -26.54
N ARG A 183 -20.33 11.93 -26.40
CA ARG A 183 -19.93 13.06 -27.23
C ARG A 183 -19.17 14.05 -26.36
N VAL A 184 -17.97 14.43 -26.78
CA VAL A 184 -17.09 15.36 -26.06
C VAL A 184 -16.78 16.54 -26.96
N ASN A 185 -17.09 17.76 -26.52
CA ASN A 185 -16.93 19.00 -27.30
C ASN A 185 -17.39 18.86 -28.76
N ASN A 186 -18.62 18.34 -28.94
CA ASN A 186 -19.30 18.10 -30.22
C ASN A 186 -18.74 16.94 -31.08
N LYS A 187 -17.72 16.21 -30.63
CA LYS A 187 -17.22 15.02 -31.34
C LYS A 187 -17.79 13.75 -30.74
N MET A 188 -18.47 12.97 -31.57
CA MET A 188 -19.00 11.68 -31.16
C MET A 188 -17.89 10.65 -30.99
N GLY A 189 -17.89 9.97 -29.85
CA GLY A 189 -17.01 8.85 -29.55
C GLY A 189 -17.42 7.58 -30.29
N LYS A 190 -16.52 6.59 -30.27
CA LYS A 190 -16.73 5.29 -30.94
C LYS A 190 -17.34 4.22 -30.03
N MET A 191 -17.22 4.39 -28.72
CA MET A 191 -17.71 3.41 -27.73
C MET A 191 -19.23 3.50 -27.59
N MET A 192 -19.86 2.32 -27.51
CA MET A 192 -21.27 2.14 -27.16
C MET A 192 -21.37 1.67 -25.72
N PHE A 193 -22.36 2.16 -24.99
CA PHE A 193 -22.64 1.78 -23.62
C PHE A 193 -24.08 1.30 -23.50
N LYS A 194 -24.28 0.18 -22.79
CA LYS A 194 -25.63 -0.37 -22.55
C LYS A 194 -26.43 0.47 -21.57
N THR A 195 -25.76 1.13 -20.63
CA THR A 195 -26.41 1.93 -19.59
C THR A 195 -25.81 3.33 -19.48
N ILE A 196 -26.60 4.27 -18.96
CA ILE A 196 -26.12 5.62 -18.59
C ILE A 196 -25.02 5.52 -17.53
N LEU A 197 -25.11 4.54 -16.61
CA LEU A 197 -24.12 4.33 -15.57
C LEU A 197 -22.76 3.99 -16.18
N ASP A 198 -22.69 3.05 -17.13
CA ASP A 198 -21.45 2.67 -17.80
C ASP A 198 -20.84 3.86 -18.55
N ALA A 199 -21.68 4.65 -19.24
CA ALA A 199 -21.24 5.85 -19.94
C ALA A 199 -20.69 6.92 -18.96
N LYS A 200 -21.33 7.11 -17.81
CA LYS A 200 -20.83 8.02 -16.76
C LYS A 200 -19.54 7.53 -16.12
N ILE A 201 -19.41 6.23 -15.83
CA ILE A 201 -18.17 5.63 -15.32
C ILE A 201 -17.05 5.87 -16.32
N LYS A 202 -17.29 5.60 -17.61
CA LYS A 202 -16.26 5.81 -18.62
C LYS A 202 -15.88 7.27 -18.78
N SER A 203 -16.86 8.18 -18.70
CA SER A 203 -16.59 9.62 -18.71
C SER A 203 -15.67 10.04 -17.56
N PHE A 204 -15.91 9.51 -16.36
CA PHE A 204 -15.08 9.77 -15.19
C PHE A 204 -13.66 9.25 -15.38
N GLU A 205 -13.49 8.01 -15.87
CA GLU A 205 -12.17 7.43 -16.15
C GLU A 205 -11.35 8.29 -17.10
N LEU A 206 -11.95 8.76 -18.19
CA LEU A 206 -11.26 9.59 -19.19
C LEU A 206 -10.89 11.00 -18.65
N ILE A 207 -11.62 11.49 -17.64
CA ILE A 207 -11.25 12.71 -16.90
C ILE A 207 -10.07 12.43 -15.97
N GLU A 208 -10.16 11.39 -15.16
CA GLU A 208 -9.14 11.04 -14.16
C GLU A 208 -7.81 10.63 -14.81
N SER A 209 -7.84 9.96 -15.97
CA SER A 209 -6.64 9.61 -16.74
C SER A 209 -5.99 10.80 -17.45
N GLY A 210 -6.68 11.95 -17.52
CA GLY A 210 -6.23 13.13 -18.27
C GLY A 210 -6.45 13.05 -19.78
N GLU A 211 -6.93 11.92 -20.30
CA GLU A 211 -7.14 11.69 -21.74
C GLU A 211 -8.08 12.71 -22.38
N LEU A 212 -9.16 13.11 -21.70
CA LEU A 212 -10.05 14.17 -22.21
C LEU A 212 -9.34 15.52 -22.25
N GLY A 213 -8.52 15.84 -21.25
CA GLY A 213 -7.75 17.07 -21.20
C GLY A 213 -6.79 17.17 -22.39
N ASP A 214 -6.05 16.10 -22.66
CA ASP A 214 -5.12 16.03 -23.78
C ASP A 214 -5.83 16.02 -25.13
N TYR A 215 -6.97 15.35 -25.22
CA TYR A 215 -7.82 15.40 -26.40
C TYR A 215 -8.25 16.83 -26.73
N VAL A 216 -8.75 17.59 -25.74
CA VAL A 216 -9.19 18.98 -25.93
C VAL A 216 -8.03 19.90 -26.31
N LYS A 217 -6.85 19.74 -25.68
CA LYS A 217 -5.63 20.48 -26.08
C LYS A 217 -5.28 20.24 -27.55
N ARG A 218 -5.29 18.98 -28.00
CA ARG A 218 -5.01 18.63 -29.40
C ARG A 218 -6.04 19.22 -30.37
N GLN A 219 -7.32 19.25 -30.01
CA GLN A 219 -8.34 19.87 -30.87
C GLN A 219 -8.14 21.38 -31.00
N ASN A 220 -7.82 22.06 -29.90
CA ASN A 220 -7.57 23.50 -29.90
C ASN A 220 -6.34 23.87 -30.74
N GLN A 221 -5.28 23.06 -30.71
CA GLN A 221 -4.11 23.25 -31.56
C GLN A 221 -4.47 23.10 -33.04
N LYS A 222 -5.19 22.03 -33.42
CA LYS A 222 -5.62 21.82 -34.81
C LYS A 222 -6.50 22.95 -35.33
N TYR A 223 -7.38 23.49 -34.48
CA TYR A 223 -8.23 24.62 -34.85
C TYR A 223 -7.41 25.90 -35.06
N ARG A 224 -6.42 26.17 -34.19
CA ARG A 224 -5.47 27.29 -34.37
C ARG A 224 -4.69 27.15 -35.67
N ASP A 225 -4.14 25.97 -35.95
CA ASP A 225 -3.37 25.70 -37.17
C ASP A 225 -4.23 25.87 -38.44
N TYR A 226 -5.52 25.52 -38.38
CA TYR A 226 -6.48 25.73 -39.48
C TYR A 226 -6.77 27.21 -39.71
N ILE A 227 -7.02 28.00 -38.66
CA ILE A 227 -7.23 29.45 -38.77
C ILE A 227 -5.99 30.13 -39.33
N ASP A 228 -4.81 29.74 -38.88
CA ASP A 228 -3.57 30.36 -39.33
C ASP A 228 -3.33 30.08 -40.83
N LYS A 229 -3.51 28.81 -41.26
CA LYS A 229 -3.42 28.45 -42.69
C LYS A 229 -4.47 29.13 -43.57
N SER A 230 -5.66 29.42 -43.05
CA SER A 230 -6.73 30.09 -43.80
C SER A 230 -6.60 31.62 -43.84
N ARG A 231 -5.64 32.21 -43.12
CA ARG A 231 -5.27 33.64 -43.24
C ARG A 231 -4.25 33.93 -44.35
N PHE A 232 -3.63 32.89 -44.92
CA PHE A 232 -2.68 32.98 -46.01
C PHE A 232 -3.27 32.59 -47.38
N TYR A 233 -4.60 32.48 -47.48
CA TYR A 233 -5.37 32.30 -48.72
C TYR A 233 -6.43 33.40 -48.86
#